data_AF-A0A7S0LTI6-F1
#
_entry.id   AF-A0A7S0LTI6-F1
#
_cell.length_a   1.000
_cell.length_b   1.000
_cell.length_c   1.000
_cell.angle_alpha   90.00
_cell.angle_beta   90.00
_cell.angle_gamma   90.00
#
_symmetry.space_group_name_H-M   'P 1'
#
loop_
_entity.id
_entity.type
_entity.pdbx_description
1 polymer ?
#
loop_
_entity_poly.entity_id
_entity_poly.type
_entity_poly.pdbx_seq_one_letter_code
_entity_poly.pdbx_strand_id
1 'polypeptide(L)'
;KVMPPRRSLGARQDTRRENRSHDEKLSRKLTQLLRHRVHENNLGAVLRPDGYIPLDVILKLQQFRGVSVDEVREVVRLNDKQRMSLSDEDGVLYIRANQGHSCSGIDADYLLVRLDETEALELCDGRGLAVHGTSRSAWPSILSSGGLHRMCRQHVHLARGLPGEEGVVSGIRT
;
A
#
# COMPACT_ATOMS: atom_id res chain seq x y z
N LYS A 1 4.34 56.03 -4.46
CA LYS A 1 3.47 54.86 -4.78
C LYS A 1 4.39 53.65 -4.94
N VAL A 2 4.58 52.86 -3.88
CA VAL A 2 5.56 51.75 -3.85
C VAL A 2 4.93 50.52 -4.53
N MET A 3 5.58 49.98 -5.56
CA MET A 3 5.15 48.73 -6.22
C MET A 3 5.49 47.53 -5.31
N PRO A 4 4.65 46.48 -5.24
CA PRO A 4 4.99 45.28 -4.49
C PRO A 4 6.02 44.45 -5.27
N PRO A 5 6.88 43.67 -4.58
CA PRO A 5 7.87 42.84 -5.25
C PRO A 5 7.18 41.70 -6.03
N ARG A 6 7.64 41.48 -7.27
CA ARG A 6 7.25 40.33 -8.10
C ARG A 6 7.73 39.04 -7.43
N ARG A 7 6.82 38.27 -6.82
CA ARG A 7 7.12 36.90 -6.36
C ARG A 7 7.37 36.00 -7.57
N SER A 8 8.53 35.36 -7.61
CA SER A 8 8.95 34.45 -8.67
C SER A 8 8.15 33.15 -8.66
N LEU A 9 7.53 32.82 -9.79
CA LEU A 9 6.75 31.59 -9.99
C LEU A 9 7.62 30.31 -9.96
N GLY A 10 8.93 30.42 -10.20
CA GLY A 10 9.86 29.29 -10.25
C GLY A 10 10.18 28.63 -8.90
N ALA A 11 10.31 29.42 -7.82
CA ALA A 11 10.64 28.88 -6.49
C ALA A 11 9.55 27.96 -5.92
N ARG A 12 8.29 28.20 -6.30
CA ARG A 12 7.13 27.39 -5.87
C ARG A 12 7.03 26.04 -6.58
N GLN A 13 7.60 25.93 -7.79
CA GLN A 13 7.61 24.66 -8.52
C GLN A 13 8.76 23.76 -8.05
N ASP A 14 9.91 24.33 -7.70
CA ASP A 14 11.07 23.58 -7.25
C ASP A 14 10.83 22.92 -5.88
N THR A 15 10.33 23.67 -4.91
CA THR A 15 10.00 23.14 -3.57
C THR A 15 8.92 22.07 -3.61
N ARG A 16 7.94 22.18 -4.52
CA ARG A 16 6.90 21.15 -4.72
C ARG A 16 7.47 19.87 -5.30
N ARG A 17 8.46 19.97 -6.19
CA ARG A 17 9.10 18.82 -6.81
C ARG A 17 10.02 18.10 -5.82
N GLU A 18 10.76 18.86 -5.01
CA GLU A 18 11.59 18.33 -3.93
C GLU A 18 10.75 17.62 -2.86
N ASN A 19 9.64 18.22 -2.41
CA ASN A 19 8.73 17.59 -1.45
C ASN A 19 8.14 16.28 -2.00
N ARG A 20 7.71 16.25 -3.26
CA ARG A 20 7.21 15.01 -3.89
C ARG A 20 8.27 13.91 -3.91
N SER A 21 9.53 14.26 -4.22
CA SER A 21 10.65 13.31 -4.19
C SER A 21 10.91 12.80 -2.76
N HIS A 22 10.76 13.66 -1.75
CA HIS A 22 10.87 13.27 -0.35
C HIS A 22 9.75 12.30 0.05
N ASP A 23 8.50 12.63 -0.25
CA ASP A 23 7.31 11.82 0.07
C ASP A 23 7.37 10.44 -0.60
N GLU A 24 7.80 10.37 -1.86
CA GLU A 24 7.98 9.10 -2.58
C GLU A 24 9.06 8.23 -1.92
N LYS A 25 10.17 8.84 -1.46
CA LYS A 25 11.23 8.12 -0.73
C LYS A 25 10.73 7.62 0.62
N LEU A 26 10.00 8.45 1.37
CA LEU A 26 9.43 8.08 2.66
C LEU A 26 8.40 6.95 2.50
N SER A 27 7.48 7.07 1.54
CA SER A 27 6.49 6.06 1.17
C SER A 27 7.12 4.70 0.87
N ARG A 28 8.19 4.69 0.06
CA ARG A 28 8.94 3.47 -0.26
C ARG A 28 9.62 2.85 0.96
N LYS A 29 10.25 3.67 1.81
CA LYS A 29 10.89 3.21 3.05
C LYS A 29 9.88 2.59 4.02
N LEU A 30 8.75 3.27 4.27
CA LEU A 30 7.67 2.77 5.12
C LEU A 30 7.12 1.45 4.57
N THR A 31 6.82 1.40 3.27
CA THR A 31 6.32 0.17 2.63
C THR A 31 7.33 -0.98 2.75
N GLN A 32 8.63 -0.72 2.58
CA GLN A 32 9.67 -1.75 2.71
C GLN A 32 9.79 -2.25 4.15
N LEU A 33 9.74 -1.34 5.13
CA LEU A 33 9.76 -1.69 6.55
C LEU A 33 8.57 -2.60 6.88
N LEU A 34 7.36 -2.12 6.61
CA LEU A 34 6.10 -2.77 7.01
C LEU A 34 5.92 -4.14 6.33
N ARG A 35 6.40 -4.31 5.10
CA ARG A 35 6.23 -5.57 4.36
C ARG A 35 7.29 -6.63 4.64
N HIS A 36 8.53 -6.21 4.87
CA HIS A 36 9.68 -7.11 4.79
C HIS A 36 10.60 -7.02 6.00
N ARG A 37 10.77 -5.85 6.60
CA ARG A 37 11.85 -5.59 7.57
C ARG A 37 11.38 -5.38 9.01
N VAL A 38 10.14 -5.77 9.32
CA VAL A 38 9.59 -5.64 10.68
C VAL A 38 10.47 -6.38 11.69
N HIS A 39 10.78 -7.65 11.43
CA HIS A 39 11.63 -8.47 12.31
C HIS A 39 13.10 -8.00 12.32
N GLU A 40 13.64 -7.59 11.17
CA GLU A 40 15.00 -7.04 11.06
C GLU A 40 15.20 -5.77 11.90
N ASN A 41 14.13 -5.03 12.17
CA ASN A 41 14.16 -3.80 12.98
C ASN A 41 13.66 -4.02 14.42
N ASN A 42 13.57 -5.28 14.87
CA ASN A 42 13.11 -5.67 16.21
C ASN A 42 11.68 -5.19 16.54
N LEU A 43 10.84 -5.00 15.52
CA LEU A 43 9.44 -4.60 15.70
C LEU A 43 8.49 -5.80 15.83
N GLY A 44 9.00 -7.02 15.76
CA GLY A 44 8.18 -8.24 15.80
C GLY A 44 7.35 -8.39 17.08
N ALA A 45 7.81 -7.86 18.21
CA ALA A 45 7.09 -7.93 19.48
C ALA A 45 5.88 -6.98 19.56
N VAL A 46 5.88 -5.91 18.76
CA VAL A 46 4.79 -4.91 18.71
C VAL A 46 3.92 -5.05 17.46
N LEU A 47 4.23 -6.02 16.60
CA LEU A 47 3.46 -6.35 15.41
C LEU A 47 2.19 -7.07 15.81
N ARG A 48 1.04 -6.45 15.49
CA ARG A 48 -0.27 -7.10 15.62
C ARG A 48 -0.52 -8.09 14.47
N PRO A 49 -1.38 -9.10 14.67
CA PRO A 49 -1.76 -10.04 13.61
C PRO A 49 -2.37 -9.36 12.37
N ASP A 50 -3.04 -8.23 12.54
CA ASP A 50 -3.63 -7.41 11.48
C ASP A 50 -2.62 -6.49 10.76
N GLY A 51 -1.33 -6.62 11.08
CA GLY A 51 -0.21 -5.88 10.48
C GLY A 51 0.03 -4.49 11.07
N TYR A 52 -0.77 -4.03 12.03
CA TYR A 52 -0.58 -2.72 12.65
C TYR A 52 0.60 -2.70 13.63
N ILE A 53 1.35 -1.61 13.58
CA ILE A 53 2.46 -1.30 14.48
C ILE A 53 2.27 0.13 15.01
N PRO A 54 2.52 0.42 16.30
CA PRO A 54 2.52 1.79 16.81
C PRO A 54 3.51 2.67 16.04
N LEU A 55 3.03 3.81 15.54
CA LEU A 55 3.82 4.71 14.71
C LEU A 55 4.99 5.34 15.48
N ASP A 56 4.80 5.60 16.78
CA ASP A 56 5.84 6.19 17.64
C ASP A 56 7.10 5.30 17.71
N VAL A 57 6.92 3.97 17.73
CA VAL A 57 8.03 3.01 17.72
C VAL A 57 8.77 3.03 16.38
N ILE A 58 8.04 3.18 15.26
CA ILE A 58 8.64 3.31 13.93
C ILE A 58 9.44 4.61 13.82
N LEU A 59 8.90 5.73 14.29
CA LEU A 59 9.56 7.04 14.22
C LEU A 59 10.82 7.13 15.12
N LYS A 60 10.95 6.26 16.13
CA LYS A 60 12.18 6.12 16.94
C LYS A 60 13.33 5.44 16.21
N LEU A 61 13.09 4.74 15.09
CA LEU A 61 14.14 4.07 14.33
C LEU A 61 15.06 5.09 13.64
N GLN A 62 16.36 4.77 13.57
CA GLN A 62 17.38 5.64 12.97
C GLN A 62 17.04 6.09 11.54
N GLN A 63 16.42 5.20 10.75
CA GLN A 63 16.08 5.47 9.35
C GLN A 63 14.88 6.43 9.16
N PHE A 64 14.12 6.72 10.22
CA PHE A 64 12.99 7.66 10.25
C PHE A 64 13.25 8.86 11.16
N ARG A 65 14.48 9.04 11.64
CA ARG A 65 14.85 10.18 12.47
C ARG A 65 14.53 11.49 11.73
N GLY A 66 13.78 12.37 12.39
CA GLY A 66 13.39 13.67 11.83
C GLY A 66 12.11 13.65 11.00
N VAL A 67 11.51 12.48 10.77
CA VAL A 67 10.18 12.37 10.16
C VAL A 67 9.11 12.68 11.20
N SER A 68 8.20 13.59 10.87
CA SER A 68 7.05 13.97 11.67
C SER A 68 5.84 13.08 11.39
N VAL A 69 4.91 13.05 12.34
CA VAL A 69 3.63 12.33 12.16
C VAL A 69 2.83 12.91 10.98
N ASP A 70 2.87 14.23 10.78
CA ASP A 70 2.12 14.88 9.72
C ASP A 70 2.67 14.55 8.32
N GLU A 71 3.99 14.39 8.17
CA GLU A 71 4.60 13.87 6.95
C GLU A 71 4.12 12.44 6.65
N VAL A 72 4.01 11.58 7.68
CA VAL A 72 3.49 10.21 7.50
C VAL A 72 2.02 10.25 7.09
N ARG A 73 1.19 11.08 7.73
CA ARG A 73 -0.22 11.25 7.36
C ARG A 73 -0.37 11.69 5.91
N GLU A 74 0.43 12.67 5.48
CA GLU A 74 0.40 13.17 4.12
C GLU A 74 0.83 12.10 3.11
N VAL A 75 1.91 11.36 3.41
CA VAL A 75 2.38 10.25 2.57
C VAL A 75 1.34 9.13 2.43
N VAL A 76 0.62 8.80 3.50
CA VAL A 76 -0.45 7.80 3.46
C VAL A 76 -1.63 8.33 2.64
N ARG A 77 -2.01 9.60 2.85
CA ARG A 77 -3.12 10.26 2.13
C ARG A 77 -2.88 10.41 0.64
N LEU A 78 -1.65 10.76 0.23
CA LEU A 78 -1.25 10.93 -1.17
C LEU A 78 -0.89 9.61 -1.88
N ASN A 79 -1.02 8.46 -1.20
CA ASN A 79 -0.68 7.18 -1.80
C ASN A 79 -1.79 6.71 -2.75
N ASP A 80 -1.65 6.99 -4.04
CA ASP A 80 -2.59 6.57 -5.09
C ASP A 80 -2.91 5.07 -5.09
N LYS A 81 -2.00 4.25 -4.55
CA LYS A 81 -2.13 2.78 -4.51
C LYS A 81 -2.66 2.25 -3.19
N GLN A 82 -3.10 3.13 -2.27
CA GLN A 82 -3.62 2.78 -0.95
C GLN A 82 -2.76 1.71 -0.27
N ARG A 83 -1.43 1.88 -0.31
CA ARG A 83 -0.47 0.84 0.12
C ARG A 83 -0.41 0.67 1.63
N MET A 84 -0.83 1.69 2.37
CA MET A 84 -0.72 1.78 3.81
C MET A 84 -2.01 2.37 4.37
N SER A 85 -2.33 2.02 5.61
CA SER A 85 -3.44 2.58 6.36
C SER A 85 -2.98 3.01 7.74
N LEU A 86 -3.59 4.08 8.23
CA LEU A 86 -3.45 4.57 9.60
C LEU A 86 -4.71 4.22 10.40
N SER A 87 -4.54 3.91 11.68
CA SER A 87 -5.62 3.72 12.65
C SER A 87 -5.29 4.51 13.91
N ASP A 88 -6.25 5.25 14.46
CA ASP A 88 -6.10 5.93 15.74
C ASP A 88 -6.97 5.19 16.76
N GLU A 89 -6.32 4.56 17.74
CA GLU A 89 -6.96 3.73 18.76
C GLU A 89 -6.48 4.23 20.13
N ASP A 90 -7.42 4.74 20.94
CA ASP A 90 -7.15 5.25 22.29
C ASP A 90 -6.02 6.30 22.36
N GLY A 91 -5.87 7.13 21.32
CA GLY A 91 -4.83 8.16 21.23
C GLY A 91 -3.46 7.64 20.80
N VAL A 92 -3.36 6.35 20.45
CA VAL A 92 -2.17 5.76 19.83
C VAL A 92 -2.39 5.62 18.33
N LEU A 93 -1.50 6.21 17.55
CA LEU A 93 -1.54 6.12 16.10
C LEU A 93 -0.78 4.88 15.63
N TYR A 94 -1.47 4.02 14.89
CA TYR A 94 -0.93 2.80 14.29
C TYR A 94 -0.81 2.95 12.78
N ILE A 95 0.15 2.23 12.18
CA ILE A 95 0.32 2.13 10.74
C ILE A 95 0.51 0.67 10.32
N ARG A 96 -0.05 0.30 9.17
CA ARG A 96 0.20 -0.98 8.50
C ARG A 96 0.39 -0.82 7.00
N ALA A 97 0.98 -1.81 6.35
CA ALA A 97 0.79 -1.97 4.91
C ALA A 97 -0.51 -2.74 4.65
N ASN A 98 -1.23 -2.41 3.58
CA ASN A 98 -2.52 -3.06 3.30
C ASN A 98 -2.36 -4.41 2.59
N GLN A 99 -1.22 -4.60 1.92
CA GLN A 99 -0.93 -5.78 1.11
C GLN A 99 0.58 -6.00 1.02
N GLY A 100 0.98 -7.21 0.61
CA GLY A 100 2.34 -7.51 0.17
C GLY A 100 3.35 -7.84 1.29
N HIS A 101 2.86 -8.21 2.47
CA HIS A 101 3.71 -8.71 3.55
C HIS A 101 4.42 -10.01 3.15
N SER A 102 5.64 -10.16 3.65
CA SER A 102 6.40 -11.43 3.60
C SER A 102 6.99 -11.80 4.95
N CYS A 103 6.76 -11.01 5.99
CA CYS A 103 7.18 -11.33 7.36
C CYS A 103 6.17 -12.28 8.02
N SER A 104 6.67 -13.14 8.90
CA SER A 104 5.84 -13.99 9.77
C SER A 104 5.10 -13.16 10.83
N GLY A 105 4.01 -13.70 11.39
CA GLY A 105 3.25 -13.05 12.46
C GLY A 105 2.09 -12.16 12.01
N ILE A 106 1.89 -12.03 10.69
CA ILE A 106 0.70 -11.39 10.11
C ILE A 106 -0.26 -12.48 9.66
N ASP A 107 -1.49 -12.38 10.11
CA ASP A 107 -2.59 -13.19 9.64
C ASP A 107 -3.28 -12.44 8.50
N ALA A 108 -3.19 -13.02 7.30
CA ALA A 108 -3.71 -12.41 6.08
C ALA A 108 -5.23 -12.21 6.14
N ASP A 109 -5.94 -13.02 6.91
CA ASP A 109 -7.39 -12.93 7.00
C ASP A 109 -7.84 -11.61 7.65
N TYR A 110 -7.04 -11.02 8.54
CA TYR A 110 -7.28 -9.67 9.10
C TYR A 110 -7.04 -8.52 8.09
N LEU A 111 -6.42 -8.83 6.95
CA LEU A 111 -6.21 -7.88 5.85
C LEU A 111 -7.27 -8.01 4.75
N LEU A 112 -8.17 -8.98 4.88
CA LEU A 112 -9.17 -9.31 3.89
C LEU A 112 -10.56 -9.06 4.46
N VAL A 113 -11.44 -8.55 3.61
CA VAL A 113 -12.87 -8.50 3.88
C VAL A 113 -13.50 -9.61 3.04
N ARG A 114 -14.26 -10.48 3.70
CA ARG A 114 -15.00 -11.52 3.00
C ARG A 114 -16.14 -10.85 2.24
N LEU A 115 -16.18 -11.06 0.94
CA LEU A 115 -17.30 -10.63 0.12
C LEU A 115 -18.51 -11.53 0.37
N ASP A 116 -19.68 -10.93 0.49
CA ASP A 116 -20.94 -11.66 0.40
C ASP A 116 -21.35 -11.94 -1.05
N GLU A 117 -22.46 -12.66 -1.24
CA GLU A 117 -22.94 -13.02 -2.58
C GLU A 117 -23.33 -11.79 -3.43
N THR A 118 -23.88 -10.75 -2.80
CA THR A 118 -24.29 -9.52 -3.49
C THR A 118 -23.05 -8.76 -3.95
N GLU A 119 -22.08 -8.59 -3.07
CA GLU A 119 -20.81 -7.93 -3.38
C GLU A 119 -19.99 -8.68 -4.43
N ALA A 120 -20.09 -10.01 -4.44
CA ALA A 120 -19.47 -10.87 -5.44
C ALA A 120 -20.12 -10.70 -6.82
N LEU A 121 -21.46 -10.59 -6.90
CA LEU A 121 -22.17 -10.34 -8.16
C LEU A 121 -21.85 -8.97 -8.75
N GLU A 122 -21.64 -7.96 -7.89
CA GLU A 122 -21.23 -6.61 -8.27
C GLU A 122 -19.81 -6.54 -8.86
N LEU A 123 -19.01 -7.61 -8.78
CA LEU A 123 -17.67 -7.64 -9.39
C LEU A 123 -17.74 -7.52 -10.92
N CYS A 124 -16.79 -6.78 -11.48
CA CYS A 124 -16.59 -6.63 -12.92
C CYS A 124 -17.83 -6.07 -13.61
N ASP A 125 -18.37 -4.97 -13.07
CA ASP A 125 -19.57 -4.29 -13.58
C ASP A 125 -20.81 -5.21 -13.59
N GLY A 126 -21.08 -5.86 -12.44
CA GLY A 126 -22.27 -6.70 -12.27
C GLY A 126 -22.21 -8.09 -12.94
N ARG A 127 -21.05 -8.49 -13.46
CA ARG A 127 -20.87 -9.79 -14.15
C ARG A 127 -20.60 -10.96 -13.19
N GLY A 128 -20.33 -10.69 -11.91
CA GLY A 128 -19.95 -11.73 -10.96
C GLY A 128 -18.59 -12.39 -11.26
N LEU A 129 -17.69 -11.67 -11.93
CA LEU A 129 -16.39 -12.19 -12.36
C LEU A 129 -15.23 -11.49 -11.67
N ALA A 130 -14.18 -12.24 -11.33
CA ALA A 130 -12.91 -11.70 -10.87
C ALA A 130 -11.81 -12.03 -11.89
N VAL A 131 -10.89 -11.09 -12.14
CA VAL A 131 -9.92 -11.18 -13.24
C VAL A 131 -8.51 -11.41 -12.71
N HIS A 132 -7.74 -12.31 -13.32
CA HIS A 132 -6.31 -12.48 -13.01
C HIS A 132 -5.44 -12.04 -14.19
N GLY A 133 -4.61 -11.02 -13.97
CA GLY A 133 -3.58 -10.62 -14.94
C GLY A 133 -2.37 -11.55 -14.88
N THR A 134 -1.98 -12.13 -16.02
CA THR A 134 -0.78 -12.98 -16.14
C THR A 134 0.01 -12.70 -17.42
N SER A 135 1.24 -13.21 -17.52
CA SER A 135 2.05 -13.08 -18.73
C SER A 135 1.73 -14.18 -19.75
N ARG A 136 1.96 -13.88 -21.05
CA ARG A 136 1.82 -14.87 -22.12
C ARG A 136 2.72 -16.10 -21.91
N SER A 137 3.87 -15.92 -21.28
CA SER A 137 4.80 -16.99 -20.94
C SER A 137 4.32 -17.89 -19.79
N ALA A 138 3.53 -17.36 -18.85
CA ALA A 138 2.97 -18.14 -17.75
C ALA A 138 1.72 -18.92 -18.15
N TRP A 139 1.03 -18.50 -19.22
CA TRP A 139 -0.22 -19.12 -19.69
C TRP A 139 -0.15 -20.64 -19.91
N PRO A 140 0.86 -21.20 -20.61
CA PRO A 140 0.95 -22.65 -20.79
C PRO A 140 1.09 -23.39 -19.46
N SER A 141 1.81 -22.81 -18.48
CA SER A 141 1.99 -23.41 -17.16
C SER A 141 0.70 -23.41 -16.36
N ILE A 142 -0.11 -22.35 -16.45
CA ILE A 142 -1.40 -22.24 -15.75
C ILE A 142 -2.38 -23.30 -16.29
N LEU A 143 -2.40 -23.48 -17.61
CA LEU A 143 -3.20 -24.52 -18.26
C LEU A 143 -2.75 -25.92 -17.86
N SER A 144 -1.44 -26.20 -17.95
CA SER A 144 -0.91 -27.54 -17.67
C SER A 144 -1.00 -27.92 -16.20
N SER A 145 -0.94 -26.95 -15.28
CA SER A 145 -1.15 -27.19 -13.84
C SER A 145 -2.62 -27.33 -13.45
N GLY A 146 -3.57 -27.11 -14.37
CA GLY A 146 -5.01 -27.18 -14.12
C GLY A 146 -5.60 -25.94 -13.44
N GLY A 147 -4.88 -24.81 -13.39
CA GLY A 147 -5.40 -23.56 -12.81
C GLY A 147 -4.33 -22.65 -12.19
N LEU A 148 -4.80 -21.56 -11.58
CA LEU A 148 -3.95 -20.57 -10.91
C LEU A 148 -3.35 -21.13 -9.62
N HIS A 149 -2.08 -20.82 -9.39
CA HIS A 149 -1.38 -21.18 -8.16
C HIS A 149 -0.97 -19.91 -7.39
N ARG A 150 -1.01 -19.96 -6.05
CA ARG A 150 -0.58 -18.85 -5.18
C ARG A 150 0.92 -18.58 -5.24
N MET A 151 1.71 -19.53 -5.75
CA MET A 151 3.17 -19.50 -5.77
C MET A 151 3.71 -19.25 -4.35
N CYS A 152 4.58 -18.27 -4.16
CA CYS A 152 5.12 -17.92 -2.84
C CYS A 152 4.18 -17.01 -2.01
N ARG A 153 2.94 -16.78 -2.45
CA ARG A 153 1.95 -15.93 -1.73
C ARG A 153 1.03 -16.77 -0.86
N GLN A 154 0.30 -16.11 0.04
CA GLN A 154 -0.74 -16.72 0.86
C GLN A 154 -2.02 -17.00 0.05
N HIS A 155 -2.42 -16.08 -0.83
CA HIS A 155 -3.62 -16.21 -1.67
C HIS A 155 -3.31 -15.93 -3.14
N VAL A 156 -4.24 -16.33 -4.03
CA VAL A 156 -4.26 -15.87 -5.43
C VAL A 156 -4.89 -14.48 -5.46
N HIS A 157 -4.21 -13.51 -6.08
CA HIS A 157 -4.69 -12.14 -6.18
C HIS A 157 -5.49 -11.98 -7.46
N LEU A 158 -6.71 -11.45 -7.33
CA LEU A 158 -7.61 -11.16 -8.43
C LEU A 158 -7.95 -9.66 -8.42
N ALA A 159 -8.27 -9.12 -9.58
CA ALA A 159 -8.78 -7.77 -9.76
C ALA A 159 -10.31 -7.80 -9.79
N ARG A 160 -10.93 -6.74 -9.24
CA ARG A 160 -12.37 -6.54 -9.23
C ARG A 160 -12.95 -6.22 -10.61
N GLY A 161 -12.13 -5.88 -11.60
CA GLY A 161 -12.58 -5.54 -12.95
C GLY A 161 -11.45 -5.56 -13.97
N LEU A 162 -11.77 -5.20 -15.22
CA LEU A 162 -10.81 -5.09 -16.31
C LEU A 162 -9.95 -3.81 -16.16
N PRO A 163 -8.75 -3.78 -16.76
CA PRO A 163 -7.92 -2.58 -16.75
C PRO A 163 -8.66 -1.37 -17.30
N GLY A 164 -8.67 -0.28 -16.54
CA GLY A 164 -9.30 0.98 -16.93
C GLY A 164 -10.76 1.14 -16.47
N GLU A 165 -11.38 0.12 -15.89
CA GLU A 165 -12.68 0.24 -15.23
C GLU A 165 -12.56 1.00 -13.89
N GLU A 166 -13.65 1.67 -13.49
CA GLU A 166 -13.71 2.44 -12.26
C GLU A 166 -13.50 1.55 -11.01
N GLY A 167 -12.69 2.01 -10.06
CA GLY A 167 -12.31 1.23 -8.87
C GLY A 167 -11.22 0.18 -9.09
N VAL A 168 -10.73 -0.02 -10.32
CA VAL A 168 -9.60 -0.94 -10.61
C VAL A 168 -8.27 -0.22 -10.44
N VAL A 169 -7.71 -0.27 -9.23
CA VAL A 169 -6.46 0.43 -8.89
C VAL A 169 -5.21 -0.26 -9.47
N SER A 170 -5.20 -1.60 -9.51
CA SER A 170 -4.05 -2.38 -9.99
C SER A 170 -4.43 -3.86 -10.16
N GLY A 171 -3.96 -4.49 -11.25
CA GLY A 171 -4.20 -5.91 -11.51
C GLY A 171 -3.46 -6.46 -12.73
N ILE A 172 -3.10 -5.59 -13.68
CA ILE A 172 -2.34 -5.93 -14.88
C ILE A 172 -1.12 -5.00 -14.95
N ARG A 173 0.07 -5.61 -15.05
CA ARG A 173 1.30 -4.88 -15.37
C ARG A 173 1.38 -4.83 -16.89
N THR A 174 1.28 -3.63 -17.46
CA THR A 174 1.70 -3.35 -18.85
C THR A 174 3.21 -3.39 -18.96
#